data_AF-A0A9X0CFK7-F1
#
_entry.id   AF-A0A9X0CFK7-F1
#
_cell.length_a   1.000
_cell.length_b   1.000
_cell.length_c   1.000
_cell.angle_alpha   90.00
_cell.angle_beta   90.00
_cell.angle_gamma   90.00
#
_symmetry.space_group_name_H-M   'P 1'
#
loop_
_entity.id
_entity.type
_entity.pdbx_description
1 polymer ?
#
loop_
_entity_poly.entity_id
_entity_poly.type
_entity_poly.pdbx_seq_one_letter_code
_entity_poly.pdbx_strand_id
1 'polypeptide(L)'
;LERSQFEQTVNHINGIFDEAESVGPRTYLEGCLGCVTAYLIFTCIQTQYNKCLKRLAEYINEQNQSVFVPRGLMITNPMDRGLRVIEIVVVNTSDQR
;
A
#
# COMPACT_ATOMS: atom_id res chain seq x y z
N LEU A 1 14.32 14.98 -6.66
CA LEU A 1 13.49 14.66 -5.48
C LEU A 1 14.33 14.95 -4.25
N GLU A 2 13.81 15.66 -3.26
CA GLU A 2 14.56 15.89 -2.01
C GLU A 2 14.63 14.60 -1.19
N ARG A 3 15.77 14.36 -0.53
CA ARG A 3 15.97 13.17 0.29
C ARG A 3 14.93 13.05 1.40
N SER A 4 14.60 14.16 2.05
CA SER A 4 13.58 14.25 3.12
C SER A 4 12.21 13.76 2.63
N GLN A 5 11.79 14.21 1.45
CA GLN A 5 10.51 13.82 0.86
C GLN A 5 10.49 12.34 0.49
N PHE A 6 11.57 11.84 -0.09
CA PHE A 6 11.72 10.41 -0.39
C PHE A 6 11.63 9.54 0.87
N GLU A 7 12.39 9.93 1.90
CA GLU A 7 12.43 9.22 3.18
C GLU A 7 11.07 9.25 3.89
N GLN A 8 10.36 10.37 3.85
CA GLN A 8 8.98 10.47 4.35
C GLN A 8 8.04 9.51 3.61
N THR A 9 8.12 9.44 2.28
CA THR A 9 7.30 8.51 1.49
C THR A 9 7.58 7.05 1.87
N VAL A 10 8.85 6.66 1.94
CA VAL A 10 9.23 5.29 2.31
C VAL A 10 8.81 4.95 3.74
N ASN A 11 9.02 5.85 4.69
CA ASN A 11 8.61 5.65 6.07
C ASN A 11 7.09 5.54 6.22
N HIS A 12 6.33 6.32 5.44
CA HIS A 12 4.87 6.21 5.44
C HIS A 12 4.41 4.86 4.87
N ILE A 13 5.00 4.40 3.76
CA ILE A 13 4.74 3.07 3.18
C ILE A 13 5.00 1.98 4.23
N ASN A 14 6.17 2.02 4.89
CA ASN A 14 6.53 1.06 5.93
C ASN A 14 5.54 1.11 7.10
N GLY A 15 5.13 2.29 7.55
CA GLY A 15 4.13 2.43 8.60
C GLY A 15 2.76 1.84 8.24
N ILE A 16 2.36 1.90 6.97
CA ILE A 16 1.14 1.22 6.51
C ILE A 16 1.29 -0.30 6.55
N PHE A 17 2.46 -0.84 6.21
CA PHE A 17 2.73 -2.27 6.32
C PHE A 17 2.79 -2.74 7.77
N ASP A 18 3.45 -1.99 8.66
CA ASP A 18 3.47 -2.26 10.09
C ASP A 18 2.04 -2.29 10.67
N GLU A 19 1.18 -1.36 10.25
CA GLU A 19 -0.22 -1.38 10.65
C GLU A 19 -0.95 -2.61 10.11
N ALA A 20 -0.70 -3.00 8.86
CA ALA A 20 -1.33 -4.18 8.24
C ALA A 20 -0.93 -5.49 8.95
N GLU A 21 0.30 -5.56 9.48
CA GLU A 21 0.79 -6.71 10.23
C GLU A 21 0.41 -6.65 11.72
N SER A 22 0.03 -5.49 12.23
CA SER A 22 -0.33 -5.33 13.64
C SER A 22 -1.57 -6.15 14.00
N VAL A 23 -1.41 -7.05 14.98
CA VAL A 23 -2.51 -7.89 15.45
C VAL A 23 -3.23 -7.16 16.59
N GLY A 24 -4.32 -6.47 16.25
CA GLY A 24 -5.18 -5.78 17.21
C GLY A 24 -6.40 -6.61 17.65
N PRO A 25 -7.16 -6.15 18.66
CA PRO A 25 -8.41 -6.80 19.11
C PRO A 25 -9.44 -6.96 17.99
N ARG A 26 -9.44 -6.05 17.00
CA ARG A 26 -10.25 -6.17 15.79
C ARG A 26 -9.87 -7.38 14.95
N THR A 27 -8.58 -7.64 14.76
CA THR A 27 -8.06 -8.79 14.00
C THR A 27 -8.45 -10.11 14.67
N TYR A 28 -8.43 -10.15 16.01
CA TYR A 28 -8.94 -11.30 16.78
C TYR A 28 -10.44 -11.53 16.55
N LEU A 29 -11.25 -10.47 16.59
CA LEU A 29 -12.69 -10.57 16.32
C LEU A 29 -12.97 -10.99 14.87
N GLU A 30 -12.26 -10.42 13.90
CA GLU A 30 -12.34 -10.83 12.49
C GLU A 30 -11.97 -12.31 12.32
N GLY A 31 -10.94 -12.80 13.04
CA GLY A 31 -10.55 -14.21 13.05
C GLY A 31 -11.62 -15.13 13.65
N CYS A 32 -12.15 -14.78 14.83
CA CYS A 32 -13.21 -15.56 15.50
C CYS A 32 -14.50 -15.60 14.68
N LEU A 33 -14.94 -14.45 14.14
CA LEU A 33 -16.11 -14.37 13.26
C LEU A 33 -15.86 -15.13 11.95
N GLY A 34 -14.64 -15.08 11.42
CA GLY A 34 -14.21 -15.90 10.30
C GLY A 34 -14.44 -17.38 10.60
N CYS A 35 -13.92 -17.91 11.70
CA CYS A 35 -14.12 -19.31 12.07
C CYS A 35 -15.60 -19.69 12.25
N VAL A 36 -16.39 -18.86 12.94
CA VAL A 36 -17.83 -19.13 13.19
C VAL A 36 -18.63 -19.14 11.89
N THR A 37 -18.22 -18.36 10.89
CA THR A 37 -18.92 -18.23 9.61
C THR A 37 -18.27 -19.02 8.48
N ALA A 38 -17.31 -19.92 8.77
CA ALA A 38 -16.50 -20.60 7.77
C ALA A 38 -15.89 -19.64 6.71
N TYR A 39 -15.46 -18.47 7.18
CA TYR A 39 -14.92 -17.35 6.40
C TYR A 39 -15.87 -16.71 5.38
N LEU A 40 -17.15 -17.12 5.34
CA LEU A 40 -18.15 -16.50 4.46
C LEU A 40 -18.36 -15.02 4.79
N ILE A 41 -18.16 -14.59 6.04
CA ILE A 41 -18.27 -13.18 6.41
C ILE A 41 -17.31 -12.27 5.61
N PHE A 42 -16.19 -12.80 5.13
CA PHE A 42 -15.22 -12.03 4.35
C PHE A 42 -15.70 -11.73 2.92
N THR A 43 -16.81 -12.32 2.45
CA THR A 43 -17.48 -11.85 1.23
C THR A 43 -18.21 -10.53 1.45
N CYS A 44 -18.57 -10.21 2.70
CA CYS A 44 -19.33 -9.02 3.07
C CYS A 44 -18.46 -7.97 3.78
N ILE A 45 -17.37 -8.38 4.42
CA ILE A 45 -16.50 -7.51 5.22
C ILE A 45 -15.05 -7.66 4.77
N GLN A 46 -14.45 -6.55 4.36
CA GLN A 46 -13.03 -6.49 4.03
C GLN A 46 -12.16 -6.58 5.30
N THR A 47 -11.15 -7.45 5.30
CA THR A 47 -10.20 -7.59 6.43
C THR A 47 -9.39 -6.33 6.67
N GLN A 48 -8.87 -6.15 7.88
CA GLN A 48 -7.98 -5.02 8.21
C GLN A 48 -6.78 -4.94 7.25
N TYR A 49 -6.14 -6.07 6.97
CA TYR A 49 -5.01 -6.16 6.04
C TYR A 49 -5.37 -5.60 4.64
N ASN A 50 -6.50 -6.04 4.08
CA ASN A 50 -6.96 -5.57 2.78
C ASN A 50 -7.29 -4.07 2.77
N LYS A 51 -7.79 -3.52 3.88
CA LYS A 51 -8.02 -2.07 4.03
C LYS A 51 -6.71 -1.29 4.00
N CYS A 52 -5.68 -1.77 4.72
CA CYS A 52 -4.36 -1.15 4.72
C CYS A 52 -3.73 -1.17 3.33
N LEU A 53 -3.83 -2.29 2.60
CA LEU A 53 -3.32 -2.39 1.23
C LEU A 53 -4.04 -1.45 0.25
N LYS A 54 -5.36 -1.27 0.41
CA LYS A 54 -6.12 -0.31 -0.39
C LYS A 54 -5.64 1.13 -0.12
N ARG A 55 -5.45 1.49 1.16
CA ARG A 55 -4.91 2.80 1.56
C ARG A 55 -3.49 3.01 1.01
N LEU A 56 -2.65 1.98 1.02
CA LEU A 56 -1.31 2.03 0.43
C LEU A 56 -1.36 2.32 -1.07
N ALA A 57 -2.23 1.62 -1.82
CA ALA A 57 -2.39 1.83 -3.25
C ALA A 57 -2.84 3.26 -3.58
N GLU A 58 -3.80 3.79 -2.82
CA GLU A 58 -4.28 5.17 -2.94
C GLU A 58 -3.14 6.17 -2.66
N TYR A 59 -2.41 5.99 -1.55
CA TYR A 59 -1.27 6.83 -1.20
C TYR A 59 -0.17 6.83 -2.27
N ILE A 60 0.22 5.65 -2.78
CA ILE A 60 1.24 5.55 -3.84
C ILE A 60 0.78 6.26 -5.10
N ASN A 61 -0.48 6.11 -5.49
CA ASN A 61 -1.03 6.79 -6.66
C ASN A 61 -0.99 8.31 -6.49
N GLU A 62 -1.37 8.83 -5.32
CA GLU A 62 -1.27 10.26 -5.00
C GLU A 62 0.17 10.77 -5.03
N GLN A 63 1.11 10.04 -4.42
CA GLN A 63 2.54 10.38 -4.45
C GLN A 63 3.09 10.35 -5.87
N ASN A 64 2.72 9.36 -6.67
CA ASN A 64 3.11 9.29 -8.08
C ASN A 64 2.63 10.50 -8.86
N GLN A 65 1.35 10.86 -8.74
CA GLN A 65 0.76 11.99 -9.45
C GLN A 65 1.36 13.34 -9.01
N SER A 66 1.52 13.56 -7.71
CA SER A 66 1.92 14.86 -7.17
C SER A 66 3.43 15.07 -7.05
N VAL A 67 4.20 13.99 -6.87
CA VAL A 67 5.62 14.06 -6.51
C VAL A 67 6.52 13.34 -7.52
N PHE A 68 6.30 12.04 -7.77
CA PHE A 68 7.30 11.22 -8.48
C PHE A 68 7.25 11.40 -10.00
N VAL A 69 6.07 11.29 -10.62
CA VAL A 69 5.93 11.34 -12.10
C VAL A 69 6.39 12.68 -12.68
N PRO A 70 6.07 13.85 -12.08
CA PRO A 70 6.61 15.15 -12.54
C PRO A 70 8.14 15.24 -12.52
N ARG A 71 8.81 14.33 -11.79
CA ARG A 71 10.26 14.25 -11.65
C ARG A 71 10.87 13.08 -12.43
N GLY A 72 10.10 12.46 -13.34
CA GLY A 72 10.54 11.33 -14.14
C GLY A 72 10.72 10.03 -13.35
N LEU A 73 10.03 9.90 -12.21
CA LEU A 73 10.06 8.70 -11.37
C LEU A 73 8.64 8.13 -11.20
N MET A 74 8.51 6.85 -10.94
CA MET A 74 7.24 6.22 -10.58
C MET A 74 7.49 5.09 -9.61
N ILE A 75 6.76 5.07 -8.51
CA ILE A 75 6.74 3.95 -7.58
C ILE A 75 5.71 2.93 -8.09
N THR A 76 6.16 1.70 -8.36
CA THR A 76 5.23 0.60 -8.62
C THR A 76 4.63 0.13 -7.30
N ASN A 77 3.33 -0.18 -7.27
CA ASN A 77 2.70 -0.72 -6.07
C ASN A 77 3.41 -2.03 -5.66
N PRO A 78 3.93 -2.15 -4.42
CA PRO A 78 4.61 -3.35 -3.96
C PRO A 78 3.77 -4.62 -4.09
N MET A 79 2.43 -4.52 -4.10
CA MET A 79 1.53 -5.64 -4.33
C MET A 79 1.79 -6.33 -5.68
N ASP A 80 2.08 -5.54 -6.73
CA ASP A 80 2.39 -6.04 -8.07
C ASP A 80 3.78 -6.70 -8.16
N ARG A 81 4.54 -6.67 -7.06
CA ARG A 81 5.85 -7.29 -6.87
C ARG A 81 5.83 -8.33 -5.74
N GLY A 82 4.63 -8.76 -5.33
CA GLY A 82 4.46 -9.75 -4.26
C GLY A 82 4.99 -9.28 -2.90
N LEU A 83 4.98 -7.96 -2.66
CA LEU A 83 5.38 -7.30 -1.41
C LEU A 83 6.86 -7.43 -1.04
N ARG A 84 7.72 -7.81 -2.00
CA ARG A 84 9.15 -8.08 -1.72
C ARG A 84 10.03 -6.84 -1.81
N VAL A 85 9.62 -5.88 -2.63
CA VAL A 85 10.42 -4.71 -2.97
C VAL A 85 9.54 -3.49 -3.18
N ILE A 86 10.10 -2.31 -2.91
CA ILE A 86 9.59 -1.04 -3.43
C ILE A 86 10.36 -0.76 -4.72
N GLU A 87 9.69 -0.93 -5.85
CA GLU A 87 10.29 -0.68 -7.16
C GLU A 87 10.06 0.78 -7.56
N ILE A 88 11.13 1.43 -8.05
CA ILE A 88 11.09 2.80 -8.57
C ILE A 88 11.57 2.77 -10.01
N VAL A 89 10.69 3.17 -10.93
CA VAL A 89 10.94 3.21 -12.37
C VAL A 89 11.30 4.62 -12.78
N VAL A 90 12.31 4.76 -13.64
CA VAL A 90 12.59 6.03 -14.32
C VAL A 90 11.69 6.10 -15.56
N VAL A 91 10.79 7.06 -15.59
CA VAL A 91 9.87 7.28 -16.70
C VAL A 91 10.40 8.41 -17.60
N ASN A 92 10.57 8.11 -18.88
CA ASN A 92 10.87 9.12 -19.88
C ASN A 92 9.63 9.98 -20.10
N THR A 93 9.70 11.25 -19.69
CA THR A 93 8.64 12.24 -19.92
C THR A 93 8.41 12.56 -21.41
N SER A 94 9.26 12.04 -22.30
CA SER A 94 9.08 12.14 -23.76
C SER A 94 8.03 11.18 -24.34
N ASP A 95 7.67 10.11 -23.63
CA ASP A 95 6.66 9.12 -24.08
C ASP A 95 5.20 9.54 -23.73
N GLN A 96 5.01 10.74 -23.19
CA GLN A 96 3.69 11.34 -22.90
C GLN A 96 3.22 12.34 -23.99
N ARG A 97 3.81 12.32 -25.19
CA ARG A 97 3.37 13.12 -26.34
C ARG A 97 2.56 12.32 -27.35
#